data_AF-A0AAV5BNM1-F1
#
_entry.id   AF-A0AAV5BNM1-F1
#
_cell.length_a   1.000
_cell.length_b   1.000
_cell.length_c   1.000
_cell.angle_alpha   90.00
_cell.angle_beta   90.00
_cell.angle_gamma   90.00
#
_symmetry.space_group_name_H-M   'P 1'
#
loop_
_entity.id
_entity.type
_entity.pdbx_description
1 polymer ?
#
loop_
_entity_poly.entity_id
_entity_poly.type
_entity_poly.pdbx_seq_one_letter_code
_entity_poly.pdbx_strand_id
1 'polypeptide(L)'
;MYAAAEIDGVGVCLTGQRGTQNTVWAVEHAQGPDRASVLLRGAYGRYLSSANGVVATQADLEQDRRPRGLLWHVMRRRGAFLVGCGLGHYLRANGRYLWWRRGVTVAEDNHSTMLLWTVERVRPRLTRPSILDPTYQLTHRFRGTVTQGAVTRLIRFIRCEPNGDFHEAAWWAADVATNNLMQLWLTMARSMGLGPVDLTRTTICIRAGRSGQFSPLQIDLPLGNNRIDIVLVNHATPGEELSLLFL
;
A
#
# COMPACT_ATOMS: atom_id res chain seq x y z
N MET A 1 -10.57 -14.21 7.93
CA MET A 1 -9.48 -13.25 8.23
C MET A 1 -8.93 -12.74 6.90
N TYR A 2 -8.48 -11.49 6.87
CA TYR A 2 -7.93 -10.82 5.70
C TYR A 2 -6.44 -10.54 5.93
N ALA A 3 -5.63 -10.67 4.88
CA ALA A 3 -4.24 -10.20 4.90
C ALA A 3 -4.22 -8.68 4.81
N ALA A 4 -3.43 -8.04 5.66
CA ALA A 4 -3.43 -6.59 5.75
C ALA A 4 -2.04 -6.00 5.90
N ALA A 5 -1.83 -4.87 5.23
CA ALA A 5 -0.66 -4.02 5.39
C ALA A 5 -0.60 -3.49 6.82
N GLU A 6 0.48 -3.78 7.55
CA GLU A 6 0.65 -3.33 8.92
C GLU A 6 1.10 -1.87 8.99
N ILE A 7 0.71 -1.19 10.07
CA ILE A 7 0.93 0.24 10.26
C ILE A 7 2.41 0.63 10.34
N ASP A 8 3.33 -0.29 10.61
CA ASP A 8 4.78 -0.02 10.56
C ASP A 8 5.32 0.15 9.12
N GLY A 9 4.46 -0.02 8.11
CA GLY A 9 4.82 0.07 6.70
C GLY A 9 5.71 -1.08 6.22
N VAL A 10 5.93 -2.13 7.01
CA VAL A 10 6.81 -3.27 6.69
C VAL A 10 6.10 -4.60 6.87
N GLY A 11 5.36 -4.79 7.96
CA GLY A 11 4.71 -6.04 8.30
C GLY A 11 3.46 -6.31 7.46
N VAL A 12 3.08 -7.59 7.40
CA VAL A 12 1.76 -8.02 6.93
C VAL A 12 1.14 -8.94 7.99
N CYS A 13 -0.11 -8.67 8.35
CA CYS A 13 -0.81 -9.40 9.39
C CYS A 13 -2.21 -9.87 8.97
N LEU A 14 -2.78 -10.77 9.75
CA LEU A 14 -4.15 -11.22 9.61
C LEU A 14 -5.08 -10.43 10.54
N THR A 15 -6.19 -9.98 10.00
CA THR A 15 -7.25 -9.30 10.76
C THR A 15 -8.63 -9.89 10.47
N GLY A 16 -9.53 -9.78 11.45
CA GLY A 16 -10.96 -10.05 11.25
C GLY A 16 -11.72 -8.86 10.68
N GLN A 17 -11.14 -7.66 10.70
CA GLN A 17 -11.78 -6.45 10.20
C GLN A 17 -11.84 -6.47 8.68
N ARG A 18 -13.04 -6.49 8.13
CA ARG A 18 -13.30 -6.48 6.69
C ARG A 18 -13.42 -5.04 6.19
N GLY A 19 -12.88 -4.74 5.02
CA GLY A 19 -13.11 -3.45 4.34
C GLY A 19 -12.36 -2.26 4.95
N THR A 20 -11.34 -2.52 5.78
CA THR A 20 -10.36 -1.51 6.19
C THR A 20 -9.37 -1.30 5.05
N GLN A 21 -8.82 -0.09 4.89
CA GLN A 21 -7.93 0.19 3.76
C GLN A 21 -6.72 -0.74 3.72
N ASN A 22 -6.14 -1.04 4.89
CA ASN A 22 -5.02 -1.96 5.02
C ASN A 22 -5.28 -3.37 4.47
N THR A 23 -6.55 -3.82 4.43
CA THR A 23 -6.92 -5.16 3.94
C THR A 23 -7.11 -5.24 2.44
N VAL A 24 -7.04 -4.10 1.75
CA VAL A 24 -7.23 -4.00 0.31
C VAL A 24 -5.85 -4.05 -0.37
N TRP A 25 -5.75 -4.89 -1.39
CA TRP A 25 -4.57 -5.02 -2.23
C TRP A 25 -4.99 -4.83 -3.68
N ALA A 26 -4.49 -3.78 -4.32
CA ALA A 26 -4.64 -3.58 -5.75
C ALA A 26 -3.83 -4.62 -6.51
N VAL A 27 -4.39 -5.13 -7.60
CA VAL A 27 -3.77 -6.16 -8.44
C VAL A 27 -3.22 -5.50 -9.69
N GLU A 28 -1.90 -5.54 -9.86
CA GLU A 28 -1.23 -5.04 -11.05
C GLU A 28 -0.76 -6.23 -11.90
N HIS A 29 -1.06 -6.24 -13.19
CA HIS A 29 -0.60 -7.29 -14.09
C HIS A 29 0.93 -7.24 -14.22
N ALA A 30 1.58 -8.41 -14.13
CA ALA A 30 3.01 -8.52 -14.30
C ALA A 30 3.39 -9.80 -15.07
N GLN A 31 4.48 -9.74 -15.82
CA GLN A 31 5.02 -10.93 -16.46
C GLN A 31 6.05 -11.57 -15.55
N GLY A 32 5.76 -12.77 -15.07
CA GLY A 32 6.74 -13.61 -14.38
C GLY A 32 7.64 -14.35 -15.37
N PRO A 33 8.81 -14.83 -14.94
CA PRO A 33 9.71 -15.59 -15.81
C PRO A 33 9.05 -16.86 -16.37
N ASP A 34 8.23 -17.53 -15.55
CA ASP A 34 7.70 -18.86 -15.89
C ASP A 34 6.18 -18.90 -16.10
N ARG A 35 5.46 -17.86 -15.68
CA ARG A 35 3.98 -17.79 -15.72
C ARG A 35 3.44 -16.37 -15.58
N ALA A 36 2.19 -16.19 -16.00
CA ALA A 36 1.44 -14.96 -15.72
C ALA A 36 1.44 -14.69 -14.21
N SER A 37 1.83 -13.48 -13.84
CA SER A 37 2.01 -13.06 -12.45
C SER A 37 1.29 -11.74 -12.20
N VAL A 38 1.22 -11.35 -10.95
CA VAL A 38 0.69 -10.07 -10.52
C VAL A 38 1.58 -9.49 -9.43
N LEU A 39 1.55 -8.17 -9.30
CA LEU A 39 1.98 -7.49 -8.09
C LEU A 39 0.74 -7.19 -7.25
N LEU A 40 0.91 -7.21 -5.93
CA LEU A 40 -0.15 -6.90 -4.98
C LEU A 40 0.26 -5.63 -4.22
N ARG A 41 -0.35 -4.49 -4.56
CA ARG A 41 -0.05 -3.18 -3.97
C ARG A 41 -1.00 -2.89 -2.82
N GLY A 42 -0.46 -2.66 -1.63
CA GLY A 42 -1.23 -2.38 -0.41
C GLY A 42 -1.57 -0.89 -0.24
N ALA A 43 -2.26 -0.59 0.86
CA ALA A 43 -2.77 0.75 1.18
C ALA A 43 -1.69 1.85 1.29
N TYR A 44 -0.44 1.47 1.57
CA TYR A 44 0.68 2.40 1.67
C TYR A 44 1.47 2.51 0.35
N GLY A 45 0.88 2.08 -0.77
CA GLY A 45 1.54 2.05 -2.10
C GLY A 45 2.60 0.96 -2.25
N ARG A 46 3.03 0.32 -1.15
CA ARG A 46 4.05 -0.74 -1.13
C ARG A 46 3.50 -2.08 -1.59
N TYR A 47 4.38 -2.94 -2.07
CA TYR A 47 4.03 -4.24 -2.65
C TYR A 47 4.20 -5.39 -1.64
N LEU A 48 3.30 -6.37 -1.69
CA LEU A 48 3.42 -7.61 -0.95
C LEU A 48 4.68 -8.35 -1.42
N SER A 49 5.52 -8.74 -0.47
CA SER A 49 6.83 -9.31 -0.71
C SER A 49 7.06 -10.59 0.07
N SER A 50 7.68 -11.56 -0.58
CA SER A 50 8.26 -12.75 0.03
C SER A 50 9.79 -12.72 0.05
N ALA A 51 10.42 -11.55 -0.14
CA ALA A 51 11.87 -11.45 -0.34
C ALA A 51 12.69 -12.05 0.82
N ASN A 52 12.15 -12.04 2.03
CA ASN A 52 12.80 -12.62 3.21
C ASN A 52 12.66 -14.16 3.29
N GLY A 53 12.03 -14.81 2.30
CA GLY A 53 11.88 -16.26 2.18
C GLY A 53 11.02 -16.95 3.25
N VAL A 54 10.68 -16.22 4.31
CA VAL A 54 9.98 -16.76 5.49
C VAL A 54 8.75 -15.92 5.81
N VAL A 55 8.90 -14.60 5.93
CA VAL A 55 7.82 -13.70 6.34
C VAL A 55 7.33 -12.89 5.15
N ALA A 56 6.02 -12.74 5.03
CA ALA A 56 5.43 -11.83 4.06
C ALA A 56 5.55 -10.39 4.60
N THR A 57 6.12 -9.50 3.80
CA THR A 57 6.37 -8.10 4.16
C THR A 57 5.82 -7.17 3.08
N GLN A 58 5.94 -5.88 3.32
CA GLN A 58 5.71 -4.80 2.37
C GLN A 58 7.06 -4.29 1.89
N ALA A 59 7.19 -4.02 0.59
CA ALA A 59 8.44 -3.51 0.01
C ALA A 59 8.19 -2.50 -1.12
N ASP A 60 9.15 -1.61 -1.30
CA ASP A 60 9.16 -0.67 -2.41
C ASP A 60 9.62 -1.35 -3.69
N LEU A 61 9.15 -0.85 -4.83
CA LEU A 61 9.56 -1.32 -6.14
C LEU A 61 10.57 -0.34 -6.73
N GLU A 62 11.85 -0.55 -6.45
CA GLU A 62 12.94 0.37 -6.84
C GLU A 62 13.51 0.13 -8.25
N GLN A 63 13.30 -1.07 -8.80
CA GLN A 63 13.88 -1.51 -10.05
C GLN A 63 12.79 -1.86 -11.07
N ASP A 64 13.05 -1.56 -12.35
CA ASP A 64 12.11 -1.88 -13.43
C ASP A 64 11.95 -3.39 -13.57
N ARG A 65 13.04 -4.13 -13.39
CA ARG A 65 12.99 -5.59 -13.30
C ARG A 65 12.28 -5.98 -12.00
N ARG A 66 11.10 -6.59 -12.14
CA ARG A 66 10.30 -7.08 -11.02
C ARG A 66 11.04 -8.20 -10.27
N PRO A 67 11.42 -8.02 -9.00
CA PRO A 67 12.04 -9.07 -8.19
C PRO A 67 11.10 -10.26 -8.03
N ARG A 68 11.65 -11.48 -8.05
CA ARG A 68 10.86 -12.72 -7.89
C ARG A 68 10.04 -12.75 -6.59
N GLY A 69 10.53 -12.11 -5.53
CA GLY A 69 9.84 -11.99 -4.26
C GLY A 69 8.60 -11.09 -4.27
N LEU A 70 8.42 -10.24 -5.29
CA LEU A 70 7.22 -9.40 -5.45
C LEU A 70 6.20 -9.99 -6.41
N LEU A 71 6.59 -11.00 -7.19
CA LEU A 71 5.74 -11.63 -8.18
C LEU A 71 4.89 -12.73 -7.55
N TRP A 72 3.58 -12.59 -7.68
CA TRP A 72 2.60 -13.54 -7.18
C TRP A 72 1.83 -14.18 -8.32
N HIS A 73 1.48 -15.45 -8.18
CA HIS A 73 0.61 -16.17 -9.11
C HIS A 73 -0.43 -16.95 -8.34
N VAL A 74 -1.54 -17.25 -8.98
CA VAL A 74 -2.70 -17.83 -8.31
C VAL A 74 -3.06 -19.16 -8.95
N MET A 75 -3.27 -20.20 -8.13
CA MET A 75 -3.71 -21.52 -8.58
C MET A 75 -4.97 -21.95 -7.84
N ARG A 76 -5.98 -22.42 -8.56
CA ARG A 76 -7.24 -22.86 -7.96
C ARG A 76 -7.06 -24.21 -7.27
N ARG A 77 -7.57 -24.33 -6.04
CA ARG A 77 -7.54 -25.57 -5.24
C ARG A 77 -8.77 -25.67 -4.33
N ARG A 78 -9.58 -26.71 -4.51
CA ARG A 78 -10.75 -27.04 -3.64
C ARG A 78 -11.69 -25.84 -3.41
N GLY A 79 -12.00 -25.09 -4.47
CA GLY A 79 -12.86 -23.90 -4.38
C GLY A 79 -12.20 -22.64 -3.80
N ALA A 80 -10.94 -22.72 -3.39
CA ALA A 80 -10.11 -21.62 -2.94
C ALA A 80 -8.88 -21.46 -3.86
N PHE A 81 -7.91 -20.65 -3.44
CA PHE A 81 -6.70 -20.36 -4.20
C PHE A 81 -5.43 -20.57 -3.37
N LEU A 82 -4.39 -21.09 -4.01
CA LEU A 82 -3.00 -20.96 -3.56
C LEU A 82 -2.43 -19.69 -4.18
N VAL A 83 -1.79 -18.86 -3.36
CA VAL A 83 -1.09 -17.64 -3.81
C VAL A 83 0.40 -17.91 -3.73
N GLY A 84 1.02 -18.25 -4.85
CA GLY A 84 2.43 -18.63 -4.93
C GLY A 84 3.32 -17.43 -5.26
N CYS A 85 4.50 -17.34 -4.65
CA CYS A 85 5.52 -16.36 -5.03
C CYS A 85 6.46 -16.91 -6.11
N GLY A 86 7.21 -16.03 -6.77
CA GLY A 86 8.21 -16.40 -7.78
C GLY A 86 9.41 -17.22 -7.26
N LEU A 87 9.45 -17.52 -5.96
CA LEU A 87 10.46 -18.39 -5.32
C LEU A 87 9.96 -19.83 -5.10
N GLY A 88 8.72 -20.16 -5.51
CA GLY A 88 8.16 -21.51 -5.39
C GLY A 88 7.46 -21.81 -4.06
N HIS A 89 7.32 -20.81 -3.18
CA HIS A 89 6.56 -20.92 -1.93
C HIS A 89 5.16 -20.31 -2.06
N TYR A 90 4.29 -20.61 -1.10
CA TYR A 90 2.90 -20.16 -1.05
C TYR A 90 2.63 -19.31 0.18
N LEU A 91 1.84 -18.26 0.00
CA LEU A 91 1.37 -17.40 1.07
C LEU A 91 0.59 -18.24 2.10
N ARG A 92 0.90 -18.05 3.37
CA ARG A 92 0.37 -18.83 4.49
C ARG A 92 -0.20 -17.91 5.56
N ALA A 93 -1.47 -18.15 5.88
CA ALA A 93 -2.14 -17.52 7.01
C ALA A 93 -1.79 -18.26 8.31
N ASN A 94 -0.92 -17.69 9.14
CA ASN A 94 -0.71 -18.22 10.48
C ASN A 94 -1.81 -17.70 11.40
N GLY A 95 -2.33 -18.54 12.28
CA GLY A 95 -3.32 -18.10 13.27
C GLY A 95 -4.51 -19.04 13.47
N ARG A 96 -4.64 -20.12 12.67
CA ARG A 96 -5.72 -21.11 12.86
C ARG A 96 -5.71 -21.74 14.26
N TYR A 97 -4.53 -22.01 14.81
CA TYR A 97 -4.38 -22.70 16.10
C TYR A 97 -4.04 -21.79 17.28
N LEU A 98 -3.48 -20.60 17.03
CA LEU A 98 -3.10 -19.63 18.07
C LEU A 98 -3.52 -18.24 17.61
N TRP A 99 -4.57 -17.69 18.23
CA TRP A 99 -5.23 -16.45 17.81
C TRP A 99 -4.34 -15.19 17.91
N TRP A 100 -3.24 -15.26 18.68
CA TRP A 100 -2.21 -14.20 18.75
C TRP A 100 -1.18 -14.29 17.62
N ARG A 101 -1.01 -15.46 16.97
CA ARG A 101 -0.13 -15.60 15.80
C ARG A 101 -0.84 -15.09 14.57
N ARG A 102 -0.77 -13.78 14.33
CA ARG A 102 -1.42 -13.13 13.18
C ARG A 102 -0.48 -12.83 12.03
N GLY A 103 0.73 -13.40 12.01
CA GLY A 103 1.69 -13.16 10.93
C GLY A 103 1.29 -13.86 9.64
N VAL A 104 1.61 -13.25 8.51
CA VAL A 104 1.55 -13.92 7.20
C VAL A 104 2.98 -14.35 6.82
N THR A 105 3.14 -15.61 6.43
CA THR A 105 4.44 -16.17 6.02
C THR A 105 4.34 -16.75 4.62
N VAL A 106 5.47 -17.20 4.07
CA VAL A 106 5.48 -18.10 2.92
C VAL A 106 5.95 -19.49 3.35
N ALA A 107 5.42 -20.52 2.72
CA ALA A 107 5.75 -21.91 3.02
C ALA A 107 5.62 -22.80 1.78
N GLU A 108 6.27 -23.96 1.79
CA GLU A 108 6.06 -25.00 0.80
C GLU A 108 4.63 -25.58 0.86
N ASP A 109 4.19 -26.22 -0.22
CA ASP A 109 2.88 -26.88 -0.26
C ASP A 109 2.91 -28.15 0.60
N ASN A 110 2.52 -28.00 1.86
CA ASN A 110 2.25 -29.10 2.79
C ASN A 110 0.77 -29.47 2.86
N HIS A 111 -0.02 -29.07 1.85
CA HIS A 111 -1.45 -29.32 1.74
C HIS A 111 -2.30 -28.76 2.90
N SER A 112 -1.74 -27.89 3.73
CA SER A 112 -2.44 -27.24 4.82
C SER A 112 -3.52 -26.29 4.30
N THR A 113 -4.68 -26.29 4.96
CA THR A 113 -5.73 -25.30 4.67
C THR A 113 -5.31 -23.87 4.98
N MET A 114 -4.21 -23.67 5.73
CA MET A 114 -3.64 -22.33 5.97
C MET A 114 -3.00 -21.71 4.72
N LEU A 115 -2.80 -22.48 3.65
CA LEU A 115 -2.34 -22.00 2.35
C LEU A 115 -3.50 -21.58 1.44
N LEU A 116 -4.75 -21.88 1.83
CA LEU A 116 -5.92 -21.60 1.01
C LEU A 116 -6.45 -20.19 1.29
N TRP A 117 -6.51 -19.40 0.24
CA TRP A 117 -7.01 -18.02 0.24
C TRP A 117 -8.28 -17.90 -0.60
N THR A 118 -9.10 -16.92 -0.23
CA THR A 118 -10.24 -16.48 -1.04
C THR A 118 -9.98 -15.04 -1.47
N VAL A 119 -10.46 -14.69 -2.66
CA VAL A 119 -10.34 -13.34 -3.20
C VAL A 119 -11.71 -12.69 -3.14
N GLU A 120 -11.78 -11.54 -2.50
CA GLU A 120 -12.98 -10.73 -2.43
C GLU A 120 -12.76 -9.46 -3.25
N ARG A 121 -13.68 -9.17 -4.18
CA ARG A 121 -13.63 -7.93 -4.96
C ARG A 121 -14.12 -6.78 -4.09
N VAL A 122 -13.25 -5.81 -3.85
CA VAL A 122 -13.57 -4.58 -3.14
C VAL A 122 -13.92 -3.50 -4.15
N ARG A 123 -15.02 -2.78 -3.93
CA ARG A 123 -15.34 -1.60 -4.75
C ARG A 123 -14.39 -0.46 -4.40
N PRO A 124 -13.83 0.26 -5.38
CA PRO A 124 -13.01 1.42 -5.10
C PRO A 124 -13.78 2.42 -4.24
N ARG A 125 -13.13 2.97 -3.20
CA ARG A 125 -13.70 4.11 -2.47
C ARG A 125 -13.48 5.36 -3.30
N LEU A 126 -14.59 5.96 -3.71
CA LEU A 126 -14.62 7.14 -4.58
C LEU A 126 -14.57 8.46 -3.80
N THR A 127 -14.48 8.38 -2.47
CA THR A 127 -14.57 9.54 -1.59
C THR A 127 -13.24 9.79 -0.92
N ARG A 128 -12.74 11.03 -1.03
CA ARG A 128 -11.58 11.51 -0.29
C ARG A 128 -11.82 11.38 1.22
N PRO A 129 -10.83 10.92 1.99
CA PRO A 129 -10.90 10.97 3.45
C PRO A 129 -11.17 12.40 3.94
N SER A 130 -12.15 12.55 4.84
CA SER A 130 -12.50 13.86 5.41
C SER A 130 -12.39 13.81 6.93
N ILE A 131 -12.36 14.98 7.57
CA ILE A 131 -12.35 15.04 9.06
C ILE A 131 -13.60 14.35 9.64
N LEU A 132 -14.73 14.40 8.92
CA LEU A 132 -16.00 13.78 9.33
C LEU A 132 -16.06 12.28 9.02
N ASP A 133 -15.19 11.79 8.13
CA ASP A 133 -15.06 10.38 7.78
C ASP A 133 -13.57 9.96 7.84
N PRO A 134 -13.03 9.77 9.06
CA PRO A 134 -11.63 9.48 9.27
C PRO A 134 -11.24 8.13 8.64
N THR A 135 -10.00 8.03 8.20
CA THR A 135 -9.49 6.81 7.57
C THR A 135 -9.55 5.64 8.56
N TYR A 136 -10.35 4.62 8.25
CA TYR A 136 -10.42 3.42 9.07
C TYR A 136 -9.19 2.54 8.82
N GLN A 137 -8.16 2.75 9.66
CA GLN A 137 -6.87 2.06 9.61
C GLN A 137 -6.72 0.99 10.69
N LEU A 138 -5.88 0.00 10.42
CA LEU A 138 -5.55 -1.04 11.40
C LEU A 138 -4.58 -0.53 12.46
N THR A 139 -4.93 -0.72 13.73
CA THR A 139 -4.09 -0.40 14.90
C THR A 139 -3.56 -1.66 15.61
N HIS A 140 -3.63 -2.83 14.97
CA HIS A 140 -3.58 -4.14 15.64
C HIS A 140 -2.28 -4.47 16.39
N ARG A 141 -1.14 -3.83 16.06
CA ARG A 141 0.15 -4.03 16.76
C ARG A 141 0.73 -2.82 17.48
N PHE A 142 0.28 -1.61 17.20
CA PHE A 142 0.85 -0.44 17.85
C PHE A 142 0.20 -0.24 19.23
N ARG A 143 0.79 -0.88 20.24
CA ARG A 143 0.39 -0.74 21.66
C ARG A 143 1.20 0.34 22.40
N GLY A 144 2.15 0.98 21.73
CA GLY A 144 2.97 2.06 22.30
C GLY A 144 2.29 3.42 22.17
N THR A 145 2.89 4.42 22.80
CA THR A 145 2.62 5.82 22.49
C THR A 145 3.34 6.19 21.19
N VAL A 146 2.67 6.88 20.27
CA VAL A 146 3.31 7.36 19.04
C VAL A 146 4.35 8.40 19.45
N THR A 147 5.63 8.05 19.32
CA THR A 147 6.72 8.97 19.62
C THR A 147 6.90 9.94 18.44
N GLN A 148 7.41 11.14 18.72
CA GLN A 148 7.76 12.09 17.67
C GLN A 148 8.73 11.45 16.65
N GLY A 149 9.72 10.71 17.16
CA GLY A 149 10.65 9.96 16.32
C GLY A 149 10.04 8.80 15.54
N ALA A 150 8.76 8.44 15.70
CA ALA A 150 8.07 7.45 14.86
C ALA A 150 7.23 8.10 13.75
N VAL A 151 7.08 9.42 13.77
CA VAL A 151 6.30 10.18 12.77
C VAL A 151 7.14 11.21 12.02
N THR A 152 8.31 11.58 12.55
CA THR A 152 9.28 12.46 11.90
C THR A 152 10.00 11.73 10.78
N ARG A 153 9.77 12.18 9.54
CA ARG A 153 10.41 11.62 8.35
C ARG A 153 10.61 12.68 7.27
N LEU A 154 11.56 12.42 6.39
CA LEU A 154 11.71 13.15 5.15
C LEU A 154 10.68 12.64 4.14
N ILE A 155 9.81 13.52 3.69
CA ILE A 155 8.88 13.24 2.59
C ILE A 155 9.41 13.95 1.35
N ARG A 156 9.54 13.19 0.25
CA ARG A 156 9.73 13.80 -1.06
C ARG A 156 8.38 14.01 -1.71
N PHE A 157 8.17 15.17 -2.30
CA PHE A 157 6.95 15.44 -3.03
C PHE A 157 7.21 16.16 -4.34
N ILE A 158 6.35 15.90 -5.32
CA ILE A 158 6.36 16.55 -6.62
C ILE A 158 4.94 16.80 -7.08
N ARG A 159 4.74 17.88 -7.83
CA ARG A 159 3.46 18.19 -8.47
C ARG A 159 3.52 17.80 -9.94
N CYS A 160 2.54 17.02 -10.37
CA CYS A 160 2.37 16.70 -11.79
C CYS A 160 2.04 17.97 -12.57
N GLU A 161 2.55 18.01 -13.79
CA GLU A 161 2.12 18.93 -14.82
C GLU A 161 0.67 18.61 -15.26
N PRO A 162 -0.02 19.53 -15.97
CA PRO A 162 -1.40 19.31 -16.41
C PRO A 162 -1.62 18.08 -17.30
N ASN A 163 -0.57 17.57 -17.96
CA ASN A 163 -0.57 16.33 -18.74
C ASN A 163 -0.44 15.06 -17.87
N GLY A 164 -0.21 15.20 -16.55
CA GLY A 164 0.01 14.09 -15.63
C GLY A 164 1.48 13.68 -15.43
N ASP A 165 2.40 14.24 -16.22
CA ASP A 165 3.82 13.92 -16.15
C ASP A 165 4.53 14.70 -15.05
N PHE A 166 5.70 14.21 -14.64
CA PHE A 166 6.58 14.91 -13.72
C PHE A 166 8.04 14.54 -13.98
N HIS A 167 8.96 15.47 -13.70
CA HIS A 167 10.38 15.25 -13.88
C HIS A 167 11.00 14.59 -12.64
N GLU A 168 11.61 13.42 -12.80
CA GLU A 168 12.24 12.66 -11.69
C GLU A 168 13.39 13.40 -10.99
N ALA A 169 13.92 14.49 -11.56
CA ALA A 169 14.93 15.35 -10.93
C ALA A 169 14.35 16.50 -10.11
N ALA A 170 13.04 16.77 -10.20
CA ALA A 170 12.38 17.96 -9.64
C ALA A 170 11.67 17.71 -8.30
N TRP A 171 12.04 16.65 -7.58
CA TRP A 171 11.46 16.37 -6.26
C TRP A 171 11.87 17.43 -5.24
N TRP A 172 10.87 17.96 -4.52
CA TRP A 172 11.11 18.70 -3.29
C TRP A 172 11.16 17.75 -2.11
N ALA A 173 11.77 18.20 -1.02
CA ALA A 173 11.82 17.45 0.23
C ALA A 173 11.37 18.37 1.39
N ALA A 174 10.58 17.81 2.29
CA ALA A 174 10.20 18.47 3.54
C ALA A 174 10.23 17.48 4.70
N ASP A 175 10.68 17.98 5.85
CA ASP A 175 10.54 17.25 7.10
C ASP A 175 9.09 17.34 7.58
N VAL A 176 8.50 16.18 7.83
CA VAL A 176 7.12 16.06 8.28
C VAL A 176 7.10 15.24 9.55
N ALA A 177 6.48 15.78 10.60
CA ALA A 177 6.34 15.15 11.91
C ALA A 177 4.87 14.77 12.17
N THR A 178 4.23 14.13 11.19
CA THR A 178 2.84 13.66 11.31
C THR A 178 2.65 12.39 10.49
N ASN A 179 1.83 11.48 10.99
CA ASN A 179 1.28 10.37 10.20
C ASN A 179 -0.12 10.69 9.67
N ASN A 180 -0.78 11.76 10.13
CA ASN A 180 -2.14 12.07 9.74
C ASN A 180 -2.21 12.62 8.32
N LEU A 181 -3.03 12.01 7.47
CA LEU A 181 -3.18 12.37 6.06
C LEU A 181 -3.68 13.80 5.87
N MET A 182 -4.60 14.28 6.72
CA MET A 182 -5.13 15.65 6.61
C MET A 182 -4.07 16.69 6.98
N GLN A 183 -3.28 16.43 8.04
CA GLN A 183 -2.17 17.31 8.41
C GLN A 183 -1.07 17.34 7.35
N LEU A 184 -0.79 16.19 6.73
CA LEU A 184 0.10 16.10 5.58
C LEU A 184 -0.42 16.96 4.42
N TRP A 185 -1.71 16.86 4.13
CA TRP A 185 -2.38 17.63 3.08
C TRP A 185 -2.22 19.14 3.30
N LEU A 186 -2.50 19.62 4.51
CA LEU A 186 -2.38 21.04 4.87
C LEU A 186 -0.93 21.52 4.83
N THR A 187 0.02 20.69 5.26
CA THR A 187 1.46 21.00 5.19
C THR A 187 1.91 21.19 3.74
N MET A 188 1.49 20.28 2.85
CA MET A 188 1.78 20.36 1.41
C MET A 188 1.09 21.54 0.73
N ALA A 189 -0.16 21.80 1.08
CA ALA A 189 -0.89 22.97 0.61
C ALA A 189 -0.13 24.26 0.87
N ARG A 190 0.37 24.40 2.11
CA ARG A 190 1.11 25.58 2.55
C ARG A 190 2.47 25.68 1.87
N SER A 191 3.22 24.57 1.74
CA SER A 191 4.55 24.58 1.13
C SER A 191 4.52 24.96 -0.36
N MET A 192 3.42 24.67 -1.05
CA MET A 192 3.24 24.96 -2.47
C MET A 192 2.40 26.22 -2.75
N GLY A 193 1.91 26.91 -1.72
CA GLY A 193 1.05 28.08 -1.91
C GLY A 193 -0.29 27.77 -2.59
N LEU A 194 -0.83 26.57 -2.40
CA LEU A 194 -2.12 26.17 -3.00
C LEU A 194 -3.28 26.90 -2.33
N GLY A 195 -4.15 27.50 -3.15
CA GLY A 195 -5.42 28.07 -2.69
C GLY A 195 -6.46 27.00 -2.35
N PRO A 196 -7.57 27.36 -1.68
CA PRO A 196 -8.63 26.40 -1.32
C PRO A 196 -9.21 25.63 -2.51
N VAL A 197 -9.32 26.27 -3.67
CA VAL A 197 -9.85 25.66 -4.91
C VAL A 197 -8.88 24.61 -5.44
N ASP A 198 -7.58 24.89 -5.45
CA ASP A 198 -6.56 23.96 -5.94
C ASP A 198 -6.47 22.70 -5.09
N LEU A 199 -6.72 22.82 -3.78
CA LEU A 199 -6.75 21.68 -2.87
C LEU A 199 -7.87 20.68 -3.20
N THR A 200 -9.02 21.16 -3.67
CA THR A 200 -10.11 20.28 -4.12
C THR A 200 -9.81 19.61 -5.47
N ARG A 201 -8.92 20.21 -6.26
CA ARG A 201 -8.51 19.77 -7.60
C ARG A 201 -7.17 19.03 -7.63
N THR A 202 -6.63 18.70 -6.45
CA THR A 202 -5.40 17.93 -6.32
C THR A 202 -5.69 16.63 -5.58
N THR A 203 -5.10 15.52 -5.99
CA THR A 203 -5.09 14.24 -5.26
C THR A 203 -3.65 13.94 -4.81
N ILE A 204 -3.47 13.71 -3.50
CA ILE A 204 -2.22 13.18 -2.95
C ILE A 204 -2.14 11.70 -3.28
N CYS A 205 -1.15 11.32 -4.06
CA CYS A 205 -0.81 9.94 -4.37
C CYS A 205 0.49 9.55 -3.68
N ILE A 206 0.60 8.28 -3.28
CA ILE A 206 1.83 7.68 -2.74
C ILE A 206 2.48 6.84 -3.82
N ARG A 207 3.81 6.91 -3.94
CA ARG A 207 4.63 6.06 -4.82
C ARG A 207 5.64 5.30 -3.97
N ALA A 208 5.63 3.98 -4.05
CA ALA A 208 6.56 3.12 -3.30
C ALA A 208 7.70 2.63 -4.20
N GLY A 209 8.80 3.37 -4.20
CA GLY A 209 9.99 3.09 -5.03
C GLY A 209 9.87 3.64 -6.45
N ARG A 210 11.03 3.80 -7.10
CA ARG A 210 11.12 4.47 -8.41
C ARG A 210 10.36 3.77 -9.54
N SER A 211 10.13 2.47 -9.47
CA SER A 211 9.41 1.73 -10.50
C SER A 211 7.99 1.32 -10.05
N GLY A 212 7.58 1.77 -8.85
CA GLY A 212 6.25 1.58 -8.31
C GLY A 212 5.22 2.48 -8.98
N GLN A 213 4.01 1.96 -9.17
CA GLN A 213 2.86 2.76 -9.57
C GLN A 213 2.44 3.65 -8.40
N PHE A 214 2.11 4.91 -8.68
CA PHE A 214 1.51 5.78 -7.67
C PHE A 214 0.00 5.54 -7.56
N SER A 215 -0.56 5.68 -6.37
CA SER A 215 -2.01 5.54 -6.12
C SER A 215 -2.49 6.60 -5.13
N PRO A 216 -3.77 7.00 -5.19
CA PRO A 216 -4.36 7.87 -4.18
C PRO A 216 -4.10 7.36 -2.76
N LEU A 217 -3.58 8.23 -1.91
CA LEU A 217 -3.35 7.93 -0.50
C LEU A 217 -4.67 8.08 0.26
N GLN A 218 -5.27 6.95 0.66
CA GLN A 218 -6.60 6.91 1.30
C GLN A 218 -6.56 6.57 2.79
N ILE A 219 -5.36 6.54 3.37
CA ILE A 219 -5.09 6.17 4.75
C ILE A 219 -4.00 7.11 5.30
N ASP A 220 -3.97 7.29 6.62
CA ASP A 220 -2.82 7.89 7.31
C ASP A 220 -1.50 7.19 6.92
N LEU A 221 -0.40 7.92 6.97
CA LEU A 221 0.92 7.38 6.67
C LEU A 221 1.30 6.26 7.64
N PRO A 222 2.09 5.26 7.19
CA PRO A 222 2.61 4.25 8.10
C PRO A 222 3.47 4.91 9.18
N LEU A 223 3.59 4.29 10.35
CA LEU A 223 4.57 4.65 11.36
C LEU A 223 5.98 4.27 10.90
N GLY A 224 6.98 4.98 11.43
CA GLY A 224 8.38 4.81 11.11
C GLY A 224 8.92 5.93 10.21
N ASN A 225 10.25 5.93 10.05
CA ASN A 225 10.98 7.05 9.44
C ASN A 225 11.46 6.73 8.03
N ASN A 226 10.86 5.72 7.41
CA ASN A 226 11.16 5.38 6.03
C ASN A 226 10.76 6.54 5.12
N ARG A 227 11.57 6.78 4.08
CA ARG A 227 11.27 7.77 3.04
C ARG A 227 9.93 7.44 2.40
N ILE A 228 9.11 8.48 2.17
CA ILE A 228 7.85 8.38 1.44
C ILE A 228 7.91 9.37 0.28
N ASP A 229 7.56 8.87 -0.91
CA ASP A 229 7.48 9.69 -2.11
C ASP A 229 6.00 9.96 -2.42
N ILE A 230 5.67 11.24 -2.56
CA ILE A 230 4.30 11.73 -2.77
C ILE A 230 4.18 12.46 -4.09
N VAL A 231 3.21 12.06 -4.89
CA VAL A 231 2.91 12.66 -6.18
C VAL A 231 1.58 13.39 -6.06
N LEU A 232 1.58 14.69 -6.35
CA LEU A 232 0.38 15.53 -6.32
C LEU A 232 -0.15 15.63 -7.74
N VAL A 233 -1.27 14.97 -7.97
CA VAL A 233 -1.90 14.93 -9.30
C VAL A 233 -3.01 15.96 -9.35
N ASN A 234 -2.99 16.84 -10.36
CA ASN A 234 -4.09 17.76 -10.60
C ASN A 234 -5.17 17.07 -11.44
N HIS A 235 -6.44 17.37 -11.17
CA HIS A 235 -7.58 16.90 -11.96
C HIS A 235 -8.49 18.07 -12.34
N ALA A 236 -9.08 18.01 -13.53
CA ALA A 236 -9.88 19.10 -14.07
C ALA A 236 -11.22 19.23 -13.32
N THR A 237 -11.79 18.09 -12.90
CA THR A 237 -12.98 18.04 -12.05
C THR A 237 -12.79 17.08 -10.86
N PRO A 238 -13.42 17.32 -9.71
CA PRO A 238 -13.32 16.42 -8.54
C PRO A 238 -13.74 14.96 -8.82
N GLY A 239 -14.47 14.68 -9.90
CA GLY A 239 -14.90 13.34 -10.30
C GLY A 239 -13.89 12.55 -11.16
N GLU A 240 -12.82 13.18 -11.65
CA GLU A 240 -11.74 12.50 -12.41
C GLU A 240 -10.74 11.75 -11.51
N GLU A 241 -10.86 11.89 -10.18
CA GLU A 241 -10.11 11.11 -9.20
C GLU A 241 -10.26 9.59 -9.43
N LEU A 242 -11.35 9.18 -10.08
CA LEU A 242 -11.63 7.81 -10.48
C LEU A 242 -10.64 7.24 -11.48
N SER A 243 -10.13 8.05 -12.41
CA SER A 243 -9.19 7.61 -13.44
C SER A 243 -7.83 7.20 -12.83
N LEU A 244 -7.45 7.85 -11.73
CA LEU A 244 -6.21 7.60 -10.99
C LEU A 244 -6.27 6.34 -10.10
N LEU A 245 -7.45 5.78 -9.87
CA LEU A 245 -7.63 4.52 -9.15
C LEU A 245 -7.44 3.28 -10.04
N PHE A 246 -7.43 3.47 -11.36
CA PHE A 246 -7.26 2.41 -12.36
C PHE A 246 -5.97 2.53 -13.18
N LEU A 247 -5.10 3.48 -12.83
CA LEU A 247 -3.73 3.61 -13.34
C LEU A 247 -2.73 2.94 -12.37
#